data_AF-A0A7V9AEX2-F1
#
_entry.id   AF-A0A7V9AEX2-F1
#
_cell.length_a   1.000
_cell.length_b   1.000
_cell.length_c   1.000
_cell.angle_alpha   90.00
_cell.angle_beta   90.00
_cell.angle_gamma   90.00
#
_symmetry.space_group_name_H-M   'P 1'
#
loop_
_entity.id
_entity.type
_entity.pdbx_description
1 polymer ?
#
loop_
_entity_poly.entity_id
_entity_poly.type
_entity_poly.pdbx_seq_one_letter_code
_entity_poly.pdbx_strand_id
1 'polypeptide(L)'
;MIYSRARNGSALREFKGVGVIDAMPQLVFAVLDDSEGYPSFMPYTSECRVLKREKDSVLAYQRLELPFVSDRDYTLRSRNDLWIGPEGTIYRIRWAPANDLGPAVRPGVLRVKVCEGGWLLEPHGFGSTRATYSIFTDSGGALPPFVANNASRVAIRKLFEAVRKQVRDPRYAAAGVATAENGGR
;
A
#
# COMPACT_ATOMS: atom_id res chain seq x y z
N MET A 1 -15.02 -3.29 3.43
CA MET A 1 -15.27 -3.03 4.87
C MET A 1 -14.04 -2.35 5.48
N ILE A 2 -14.21 -1.43 6.44
CA ILE A 2 -13.10 -0.76 7.13
C ILE A 2 -13.29 -0.90 8.64
N TYR A 3 -12.28 -1.47 9.29
CA TYR A 3 -12.19 -1.70 10.74
C TYR A 3 -11.10 -0.80 11.32
N SER A 4 -11.14 -0.58 12.63
CA SER A 4 -10.02 0.01 13.36
C SER A 4 -9.90 -0.55 14.76
N ARG A 5 -8.68 -0.57 15.30
CA ARG A 5 -8.40 -0.93 16.69
C ARG A 5 -7.50 0.12 17.34
N ALA A 6 -7.60 0.23 18.66
CA ALA A 6 -6.59 0.95 19.43
C ALA A 6 -5.31 0.12 19.50
N ARG A 7 -4.16 0.79 19.61
CA ARG A 7 -2.86 0.15 19.89
C ARG A 7 -2.46 0.57 21.31
N ASN A 8 -2.16 -0.39 22.18
CA ASN A 8 -1.76 -0.08 23.57
C ASN A 8 -0.58 0.90 23.56
N GLY A 9 -0.69 1.97 24.35
CA GLY A 9 0.33 3.02 24.42
C GLY A 9 0.31 4.04 23.28
N SER A 10 -0.70 4.07 22.41
CA SER A 10 -0.85 5.08 21.37
C SER A 10 -2.23 5.73 21.36
N ALA A 11 -2.28 7.04 21.13
CA ALA A 11 -3.51 7.77 20.83
C ALA A 11 -4.01 7.53 19.38
N LEU A 12 -3.16 6.95 18.53
CA LEU A 12 -3.47 6.63 17.14
C LEU A 12 -4.16 5.27 17.04
N ARG A 13 -5.02 5.14 16.04
CA ARG A 13 -5.70 3.88 15.72
C ARG A 13 -5.02 3.21 14.53
N GLU A 14 -4.95 1.89 14.59
CA GLU A 14 -4.62 1.07 13.42
C GLU A 14 -5.90 0.81 12.64
N PHE A 15 -5.82 0.94 11.32
CA PHE A 15 -6.93 0.70 10.41
C PHE A 15 -6.70 -0.54 9.57
N LYS A 16 -7.79 -1.25 9.29
CA LYS A 16 -7.80 -2.40 8.38
C LYS A 16 -8.91 -2.22 7.35
N GLY A 17 -8.56 -2.17 6.08
CA GLY A 17 -9.49 -2.23 4.95
C GLY A 17 -9.52 -3.65 4.38
N VAL A 18 -10.70 -4.18 4.09
CA VAL A 18 -10.88 -5.45 3.38
C VAL A 18 -11.81 -5.22 2.20
N GLY A 19 -11.39 -5.64 1.01
CA GLY A 19 -12.18 -5.49 -0.21
C GLY A 19 -11.79 -6.51 -1.27
N VAL A 20 -12.74 -6.81 -2.16
CA VAL A 20 -12.49 -7.62 -3.35
C VAL A 20 -12.01 -6.73 -4.49
N ILE A 21 -11.07 -7.24 -5.27
CA ILE A 21 -10.52 -6.65 -6.50
C ILE A 21 -10.67 -7.69 -7.60
N ASP A 22 -11.29 -7.31 -8.72
CA ASP A 22 -11.56 -8.19 -9.86
C ASP A 22 -10.29 -8.39 -10.72
N ALA A 23 -9.27 -8.99 -10.11
CA ALA A 23 -7.99 -9.34 -10.70
C ALA A 23 -7.34 -10.48 -9.89
N MET A 24 -6.49 -11.29 -10.52
CA MET A 24 -5.73 -12.34 -9.83
C MET A 24 -4.71 -11.75 -8.82
N PRO A 25 -4.38 -12.45 -7.72
CA PRO A 25 -3.48 -11.93 -6.69
C PRO A 25 -2.12 -11.46 -7.22
N GLN A 26 -1.56 -12.19 -8.19
CA GLN A 26 -0.31 -11.83 -8.86
C GLN A 26 -0.37 -10.48 -9.60
N LEU A 27 -1.49 -10.17 -10.23
CA LEU A 27 -1.71 -8.92 -10.95
C LEU A 27 -1.84 -7.75 -9.97
N VAL A 28 -2.61 -7.95 -8.90
CA VAL A 28 -2.73 -6.97 -7.82
C VAL A 28 -1.37 -6.72 -7.15
N PHE A 29 -0.59 -7.77 -6.91
CA PHE A 29 0.77 -7.68 -6.38
C PHE A 29 1.68 -6.87 -7.31
N ALA A 30 1.66 -7.14 -8.62
CA ALA A 30 2.48 -6.39 -9.59
C ALA A 30 2.17 -4.88 -9.60
N VAL A 31 0.88 -4.51 -9.50
CA VAL A 31 0.46 -3.10 -9.36
C VAL A 31 1.01 -2.46 -8.09
N LEU A 32 1.02 -3.19 -6.98
CA LEU A 32 1.48 -2.71 -5.68
C LEU A 32 3.01 -2.79 -5.50
N ASP A 33 3.73 -3.57 -6.29
CA ASP A 33 5.20 -3.61 -6.28
C ASP A 33 5.82 -2.55 -7.20
N ASP A 34 5.06 -2.04 -8.18
CA ASP A 34 5.45 -0.90 -9.01
C ASP A 34 5.29 0.43 -8.29
N SER A 35 6.16 0.64 -7.30
CA SER A 35 6.19 1.84 -6.47
C SER A 35 6.41 3.11 -7.29
N GLU A 36 7.25 3.08 -8.32
CA GLU A 36 7.54 4.28 -9.14
C GLU A 36 6.32 4.75 -9.93
N GLY A 37 5.40 3.84 -10.26
CA GLY A 37 4.13 4.18 -10.89
C GLY A 37 3.14 4.90 -9.96
N TYR A 38 3.35 4.90 -8.64
CA TYR A 38 2.37 5.39 -7.67
C TYR A 38 1.85 6.82 -7.92
N PRO A 39 2.67 7.81 -8.29
CA PRO A 39 2.17 9.17 -8.52
C PRO A 39 1.10 9.28 -9.61
N SER A 40 1.00 8.29 -10.51
CA SER A 40 0.00 8.29 -11.58
C SER A 40 -1.39 7.83 -11.12
N PHE A 41 -1.50 7.12 -9.99
CA PHE A 41 -2.78 6.52 -9.58
C PHE A 41 -3.05 6.50 -8.08
N MET A 42 -2.01 6.41 -7.23
CA MET A 42 -2.20 6.37 -5.77
C MET A 42 -2.67 7.73 -5.27
N PRO A 43 -3.71 7.77 -4.42
CA PRO A 43 -4.26 9.03 -3.95
C PRO A 43 -3.20 9.82 -3.17
N TYR A 44 -3.14 11.13 -3.44
CA TYR A 44 -2.28 12.09 -2.77
C TYR A 44 -0.78 11.88 -2.97
N THR A 45 -0.33 10.88 -3.72
CA THR A 45 1.10 10.64 -3.94
C THR A 45 1.59 11.54 -5.07
N SER A 46 2.47 12.51 -4.78
CA SER A 46 3.02 13.42 -5.79
C SER A 46 4.43 13.02 -6.26
N GLU A 47 5.16 12.28 -5.43
CA GLU A 47 6.47 11.74 -5.78
C GLU A 47 6.59 10.32 -5.20
N CYS A 48 7.16 9.40 -5.97
CA CYS A 48 7.64 8.12 -5.46
C CYS A 48 8.93 7.78 -6.17
N ARG A 49 10.00 7.55 -5.41
CA ARG A 49 11.33 7.24 -5.94
C ARG A 49 11.88 6.00 -5.25
N VAL A 50 12.16 4.96 -6.04
CA VAL A 50 12.84 3.78 -5.53
C VAL A 50 14.30 4.13 -5.28
N LEU A 51 14.74 3.99 -4.03
CA LEU A 51 16.10 4.24 -3.59
C LEU A 51 16.96 2.98 -3.72
N LYS A 52 16.35 1.82 -3.46
CA LYS A 52 17.00 0.51 -3.56
C LYS A 52 15.96 -0.56 -3.85
N ARG A 53 16.28 -1.48 -4.77
CA ARG A 53 15.52 -2.69 -5.01
C ARG A 53 16.41 -3.91 -4.72
N GLU A 54 15.88 -4.82 -3.93
CA GLU A 54 16.44 -6.12 -3.59
C GLU A 54 15.43 -7.19 -4.01
N LYS A 55 15.80 -8.48 -3.93
CA LYS A 55 14.95 -9.59 -4.40
C LYS A 55 13.54 -9.57 -3.80
N ASP A 56 13.45 -9.30 -2.52
CA ASP A 56 12.22 -9.37 -1.71
C ASP A 56 11.95 -8.06 -0.96
N SER A 57 12.64 -6.97 -1.32
CA SER A 57 12.63 -5.73 -0.55
C SER A 57 12.78 -4.51 -1.45
N VAL A 58 11.98 -3.48 -1.18
CA VAL A 58 12.04 -2.20 -1.90
C VAL A 58 12.14 -1.08 -0.86
N LEU A 59 13.17 -0.25 -0.99
CA LEU A 59 13.31 0.99 -0.25
C LEU A 59 12.84 2.13 -1.16
N ALA A 60 11.78 2.84 -0.77
CA ALA A 60 11.22 3.91 -1.56
C ALA A 60 10.94 5.16 -0.72
N TYR A 61 11.28 6.32 -1.28
CA TYR A 61 10.86 7.63 -0.78
C TYR A 61 9.52 8.01 -1.42
N GLN A 62 8.61 8.58 -0.64
CA GLN A 62 7.35 9.12 -1.15
C GLN A 62 7.06 10.50 -0.58
N ARG A 63 6.45 11.35 -1.40
CA ARG A 63 5.88 12.64 -0.99
C ARG A 63 4.38 12.61 -1.23
N LEU A 64 3.64 13.06 -0.21
CA LEU A 64 2.20 13.13 -0.20
C LEU A 64 1.72 14.59 -0.14
N GLU A 65 0.84 14.95 -1.05
CA GLU A 65 0.15 16.23 -1.14
C GLU A 65 -1.29 16.05 -0.65
N LEU A 66 -1.55 16.44 0.60
CA LEU A 66 -2.85 16.33 1.24
C LEU A 66 -3.59 17.68 1.16
N PRO A 67 -4.91 17.69 0.94
CA PRO A 67 -5.69 18.93 0.99
C PRO A 67 -5.56 19.65 2.35
N PHE A 68 -5.41 20.97 2.31
CA PHE A 68 -5.47 21.89 3.46
C PHE A 68 -4.40 21.74 4.54
N VAL A 69 -3.39 20.90 4.35
CA VAL A 69 -2.29 20.70 5.30
C VAL A 69 -0.97 20.62 4.54
N SER A 70 0.16 20.85 5.22
CA SER A 70 1.50 20.76 4.60
C SER A 70 1.74 19.42 3.89
N ASP A 71 2.73 19.36 3.01
CA ASP A 71 3.11 18.07 2.43
C ASP A 71 3.68 17.15 3.49
N ARG A 72 3.52 15.85 3.27
CA ARG A 72 4.15 14.81 4.08
C ARG A 72 5.18 14.07 3.25
N ASP A 73 6.26 13.62 3.87
CA ASP A 73 7.17 12.67 3.25
C ASP A 73 7.52 11.53 4.19
N TYR A 74 7.97 10.43 3.60
CA TYR A 74 8.57 9.32 4.32
C TYR A 74 9.46 8.50 3.39
N THR A 75 10.35 7.71 3.99
CA THR A 75 10.99 6.59 3.32
C THR A 75 10.53 5.32 4.00
N LEU A 76 10.03 4.37 3.21
CA LEU A 76 9.57 3.07 3.67
C LEU A 76 10.46 1.98 3.09
N ARG A 77 10.67 0.94 3.90
CA ARG A 77 11.15 -0.35 3.40
C ARG A 77 9.99 -1.31 3.35
N SER A 78 9.61 -1.71 2.14
CA SER A 78 8.66 -2.77 1.88
C SER A 78 9.39 -4.11 1.78
N ARG A 79 8.80 -5.18 2.31
CA ARG A 79 9.23 -6.56 2.16
C ARG A 79 8.08 -7.40 1.62
N ASN A 80 8.40 -8.25 0.67
CA ASN A 80 7.45 -9.08 -0.05
C ASN A 80 7.64 -10.55 0.34
N ASP A 81 6.54 -11.21 0.69
CA ASP A 81 6.50 -12.66 0.94
C ASP A 81 5.41 -13.27 0.05
N LEU A 82 5.57 -14.54 -0.33
CA LEU A 82 4.51 -15.31 -0.98
C LEU A 82 4.52 -16.76 -0.50
N TRP A 83 3.36 -17.41 -0.53
CA TRP A 83 3.22 -18.83 -0.24
C TRP A 83 2.00 -19.40 -0.97
N ILE A 84 1.97 -20.73 -1.15
CA ILE A 84 0.81 -21.43 -1.72
C ILE A 84 -0.19 -21.70 -0.60
N GLY A 85 -1.39 -21.14 -0.73
CA GLY A 85 -2.54 -21.44 0.11
C GLY A 85 -3.47 -22.47 -0.53
N PRO A 86 -4.55 -22.86 0.17
CA PRO A 86 -5.51 -23.86 -0.33
C PRO A 86 -6.17 -23.48 -1.66
N GLU A 87 -6.37 -22.18 -1.90
CA GLU A 87 -7.05 -21.65 -3.09
C GLU A 87 -6.07 -21.04 -4.12
N GLY A 88 -4.76 -21.21 -3.91
CA GLY A 88 -3.72 -20.68 -4.78
C GLY A 88 -2.70 -19.77 -4.06
N THR A 89 -1.87 -19.08 -4.84
CA THR A 89 -0.79 -18.25 -4.32
C THR A 89 -1.31 -17.03 -3.56
N ILE A 90 -0.83 -16.86 -2.34
CA ILE A 90 -1.07 -15.71 -1.48
C ILE A 90 0.16 -14.81 -1.50
N TYR A 91 -0.04 -13.51 -1.67
CA TYR A 91 1.03 -12.50 -1.64
C TYR A 91 0.87 -11.61 -0.42
N ARG A 92 2.00 -11.24 0.19
CA ARG A 92 2.05 -10.31 1.31
C ARG A 92 3.10 -9.23 1.05
N ILE A 93 2.71 -7.99 1.25
CA ILE A 93 3.60 -6.84 1.28
C ILE A 93 3.53 -6.28 2.70
N ARG A 94 4.68 -6.05 3.35
CA ARG A 94 4.75 -5.38 4.65
C ARG A 94 5.74 -4.25 4.58
N TRP A 95 5.41 -3.09 5.14
CA TRP A 95 6.35 -1.97 5.21
C TRP A 95 6.49 -1.41 6.61
N ALA A 96 7.65 -0.80 6.83
CA ALA A 96 7.98 -0.02 8.01
C ALA A 96 8.79 1.22 7.62
N PRO A 97 8.84 2.26 8.49
CA PRO A 97 9.66 3.44 8.26
C PRO A 97 11.14 3.10 8.18
N ALA A 98 11.84 3.78 7.26
CA ALA A 98 13.28 3.68 7.03
C ALA A 98 13.84 5.08 6.67
N ASN A 99 13.37 6.10 7.40
CA ASN A 99 13.66 7.52 7.14
C ASN A 99 15.15 7.88 7.24
N ASP A 100 15.91 7.12 8.00
CA ASP A 100 17.37 7.19 8.16
C ASP A 100 18.12 6.79 6.88
N LEU A 101 17.48 6.03 6.00
CA LEU A 101 18.02 5.60 4.70
C LEU A 101 17.46 6.44 3.54
N GLY A 102 16.65 7.44 3.86
CA GLY A 102 16.01 8.35 2.92
C GLY A 102 16.80 9.64 2.69
N PRO A 103 16.29 10.55 1.83
CA PRO A 103 16.82 11.89 1.73
C PRO A 103 16.62 12.68 3.05
N ALA A 104 17.44 13.72 3.21
CA ALA A 104 17.32 14.67 4.32
C ALA A 104 15.92 15.30 4.37
N VAL A 105 15.52 15.73 5.58
CA VAL A 105 14.23 16.42 5.78
C VAL A 105 14.18 17.69 4.94
N ARG A 106 13.07 17.91 4.24
CA ARG A 106 12.85 19.10 3.43
C ARG A 106 12.15 20.19 4.25
N PRO A 107 12.60 21.45 4.18
CA PRO A 107 11.87 22.57 4.79
C PRO A 107 10.42 22.63 4.30
N GLY A 108 9.47 22.84 5.20
CA GLY A 108 8.04 22.94 4.86
C GLY A 108 7.32 21.61 4.62
N VAL A 109 8.04 20.47 4.62
CA VAL A 109 7.46 19.12 4.48
C VAL A 109 7.55 18.40 5.81
N LEU A 110 6.42 17.82 6.25
CA LEU A 110 6.36 17.08 7.50
C LEU A 110 6.79 15.63 7.30
N ARG A 111 7.92 15.25 7.92
CA ARG A 111 8.40 13.87 7.93
C ARG A 111 7.54 12.99 8.82
N VAL A 112 6.85 12.03 8.21
CA VAL A 112 6.07 11.01 8.93
C VAL A 112 7.03 10.01 9.58
N LYS A 113 6.97 9.91 10.91
CA LYS A 113 7.88 9.05 11.70
C LYS A 113 7.36 7.63 11.91
N VAL A 114 6.05 7.46 11.92
CA VAL A 114 5.38 6.17 12.11
C VAL A 114 4.50 5.92 10.90
N CYS A 115 4.79 4.85 10.16
CA CYS A 115 4.01 4.40 9.02
C CYS A 115 4.34 2.92 8.80
N GLU A 116 3.62 2.07 9.51
CA GLU A 116 3.70 0.61 9.44
C GLU A 116 2.44 0.07 8.80
N GLY A 117 2.57 -0.92 7.93
CA GLY A 117 1.39 -1.49 7.31
C GLY A 117 1.69 -2.65 6.39
N GLY A 118 0.65 -3.08 5.68
CA GLY A 118 0.79 -4.17 4.74
C GLY A 118 -0.42 -4.39 3.85
N TRP A 119 -0.19 -5.18 2.81
CA TRP A 119 -1.21 -5.85 2.03
C TRP A 119 -1.11 -7.35 2.23
N LEU A 120 -2.25 -8.02 2.36
CA LEU A 120 -2.40 -9.46 2.20
C LEU A 120 -3.38 -9.68 1.04
N LEU A 121 -2.95 -10.43 0.03
CA LEU A 121 -3.66 -10.65 -1.22
C LEU A 121 -3.96 -12.14 -1.35
N GLU A 122 -5.22 -12.51 -1.13
CA GLU A 122 -5.67 -13.89 -1.11
C GLU A 122 -6.53 -14.16 -2.35
N PRO A 123 -6.44 -15.34 -2.99
CA PRO A 123 -7.42 -15.77 -3.98
C PRO A 123 -8.85 -15.65 -3.42
N HIS A 124 -9.80 -15.30 -4.28
CA HIS A 124 -11.20 -15.21 -3.90
C HIS A 124 -12.11 -15.61 -5.07
N GLY A 125 -12.15 -16.91 -5.35
CA GLY A 125 -12.81 -17.44 -6.55
C GLY A 125 -12.06 -17.10 -7.84
N PHE A 126 -12.73 -17.32 -8.98
CA PHE A 126 -12.06 -17.23 -10.29
C PHE A 126 -11.70 -15.79 -10.66
N GLY A 127 -10.41 -15.53 -10.84
CA GLY A 127 -9.92 -14.25 -11.35
C GLY A 127 -10.03 -13.07 -10.40
N SER A 128 -10.31 -13.28 -9.10
CA SER A 128 -10.51 -12.21 -8.13
C SER A 128 -9.63 -12.38 -6.88
N THR A 129 -9.37 -11.25 -6.21
CA THR A 129 -8.50 -11.18 -5.03
C THR A 129 -9.26 -10.57 -3.86
N ARG A 130 -9.23 -11.23 -2.71
CA ARG A 130 -9.55 -10.62 -1.42
C ARG A 130 -8.30 -9.91 -0.91
N ALA A 131 -8.33 -8.58 -0.98
CA ALA A 131 -7.23 -7.74 -0.52
C ALA A 131 -7.52 -7.19 0.89
N THR A 132 -6.59 -7.43 1.81
CA THR A 132 -6.59 -6.87 3.16
C THR A 132 -5.45 -5.86 3.29
N TYR A 133 -5.80 -4.59 3.45
CA TYR A 133 -4.88 -3.49 3.72
C TYR A 133 -4.86 -3.20 5.22
N SER A 134 -3.68 -3.04 5.80
CA SER A 134 -3.50 -2.60 7.19
C SER A 134 -2.57 -1.40 7.25
N ILE A 135 -2.89 -0.41 8.08
CA ILE A 135 -2.07 0.79 8.27
C ILE A 135 -2.13 1.28 9.71
N PHE A 136 -0.96 1.55 10.26
CA PHE A 136 -0.75 2.29 11.49
C PHE A 136 0.23 3.42 11.19
N THR A 137 -0.28 4.64 11.13
CA THR A 137 0.51 5.80 10.72
C THR A 137 0.21 6.99 11.61
N ASP A 138 1.27 7.72 11.97
CA ASP A 138 1.13 9.03 12.56
C ASP A 138 1.00 10.04 11.42
N SER A 139 -0.22 10.54 11.22
CA SER A 139 -0.48 11.58 10.22
C SER A 139 0.26 12.89 10.49
N GLY A 140 0.96 13.01 11.63
CA GLY A 140 1.95 14.02 11.93
C GLY A 140 1.37 15.42 11.78
N GLY A 141 0.90 16.00 12.89
CA GLY A 141 0.43 17.38 12.91
C GLY A 141 -0.76 17.61 13.84
N ALA A 142 -1.17 18.88 13.93
CA ALA A 142 -2.22 19.40 14.82
C ALA A 142 -3.67 18.94 14.47
N LEU A 143 -3.83 17.84 13.74
CA LEU A 143 -5.15 17.32 13.40
C LEU A 143 -5.75 16.59 14.61
N PRO A 144 -6.96 16.95 15.05
CA PRO A 144 -7.65 16.18 16.07
C PRO A 144 -7.80 14.71 15.65
N PRO A 145 -7.69 13.74 16.58
CA PRO A 145 -7.76 12.31 16.26
C PRO A 145 -9.02 11.89 15.49
N PHE A 146 -10.17 12.55 15.71
CA PHE A 146 -11.40 12.24 14.98
C PHE A 146 -11.33 12.63 13.49
N VAL A 147 -10.69 13.76 13.15
CA VAL A 147 -10.47 14.22 11.78
C VAL A 147 -9.51 13.27 11.07
N ALA A 148 -8.40 12.95 11.74
CA ALA A 148 -7.44 11.97 11.24
C ALA A 148 -8.11 10.63 10.94
N ASN A 149 -8.95 10.12 11.87
CA ASN A 149 -9.64 8.85 11.71
C ASN A 149 -10.64 8.83 10.52
N ASN A 150 -11.41 9.91 10.31
CA ASN A 150 -12.33 9.99 9.18
C ASN A 150 -11.57 10.13 7.85
N ALA A 151 -10.52 10.96 7.83
CA ALA A 151 -9.63 11.10 6.69
C ALA A 151 -8.99 9.75 6.31
N SER A 152 -8.54 8.96 7.29
CA SER A 152 -8.02 7.60 7.05
C SER A 152 -9.05 6.70 6.38
N ARG A 153 -10.32 6.71 6.82
CA ARG A 153 -11.39 5.93 6.16
C ARG A 153 -11.63 6.35 4.72
N VAL A 154 -11.58 7.64 4.43
CA VAL A 154 -11.73 8.16 3.05
C VAL A 154 -10.52 7.78 2.19
N ALA A 155 -9.31 7.97 2.71
CA ALA A 155 -8.08 7.61 2.03
C ALA A 155 -8.03 6.12 1.69
N ILE A 156 -8.43 5.24 2.62
CA ILE A 156 -8.50 3.79 2.36
C ILE A 156 -9.51 3.47 1.25
N ARG A 157 -10.67 4.12 1.19
CA ARG A 157 -11.63 3.88 0.08
C ARG A 157 -11.03 4.29 -1.26
N LYS A 158 -10.46 5.49 -1.33
CA LYS A 158 -9.79 6.00 -2.55
C LYS A 158 -8.62 5.10 -2.96
N LEU A 159 -7.88 4.55 -2.00
CA LEU A 159 -6.79 3.61 -2.25
C LEU A 159 -7.30 2.33 -2.93
N PHE A 160 -8.36 1.71 -2.39
CA PHE A 160 -8.96 0.52 -3.03
C PHE A 160 -9.54 0.84 -4.42
N GLU A 161 -10.17 1.99 -4.59
CA GLU A 161 -10.67 2.45 -5.91
C GLU A 161 -9.53 2.64 -6.91
N ALA A 162 -8.44 3.28 -6.50
CA ALA A 162 -7.25 3.49 -7.32
C ALA A 162 -6.63 2.17 -7.77
N VAL A 163 -6.43 1.21 -6.85
CA VAL A 163 -5.87 -0.11 -7.19
C VAL A 163 -6.82 -0.88 -8.14
N ARG A 164 -8.13 -0.87 -7.89
CA ARG A 164 -9.13 -1.50 -8.78
C ARG A 164 -9.13 -0.91 -10.18
N LYS A 165 -8.89 0.40 -10.31
CA LYS A 165 -8.72 1.04 -11.62
C LYS A 165 -7.40 0.61 -12.25
N GLN A 166 -6.33 0.61 -11.49
CA GLN A 166 -4.97 0.42 -11.99
C GLN A 166 -4.69 -1.02 -12.45
N VAL A 167 -5.32 -2.05 -11.86
CA VAL A 167 -5.21 -3.44 -12.33
C VAL A 167 -5.77 -3.65 -13.74
N ARG A 168 -6.53 -2.70 -14.29
CA ARG A 168 -7.04 -2.74 -15.66
C ARG A 168 -6.08 -2.13 -16.68
N ASP A 169 -4.96 -1.57 -16.22
CA ASP A 169 -3.97 -0.97 -17.10
C ASP A 169 -3.22 -2.07 -17.88
N PRO A 170 -3.21 -2.01 -19.24
CA PRO A 170 -2.56 -3.01 -20.08
C PRO A 170 -1.08 -3.25 -19.75
N ARG A 171 -0.39 -2.27 -19.14
CA ARG A 171 1.02 -2.43 -18.76
C ARG A 171 1.27 -3.59 -17.80
N TYR A 172 0.24 -4.04 -17.08
CA TYR A 172 0.32 -5.17 -16.16
C TYR A 172 -0.28 -6.47 -16.72
N ALA A 173 -0.79 -6.47 -17.95
CA ALA A 173 -1.48 -7.64 -18.51
C ALA A 173 -0.63 -8.92 -18.47
N ALA A 174 0.68 -8.81 -18.71
CA ALA A 174 1.61 -9.94 -18.64
C ALA A 174 1.69 -10.59 -17.25
N ALA A 175 1.54 -9.80 -16.18
CA ALA A 175 1.51 -10.32 -14.82
C ALA A 175 0.23 -11.12 -14.52
N GLY A 176 -0.85 -10.90 -15.29
CA GLY A 176 -2.10 -11.65 -15.17
C GLY A 176 -2.07 -13.06 -15.79
N VAL A 177 -1.08 -13.36 -16.64
CA VAL A 177 -1.08 -14.58 -17.49
C VAL A 177 -0.20 -15.70 -16.92
N ALA A 178 0.78 -15.40 -16.06
CA ALA A 178 1.88 -16.29 -15.67
C ALA A 178 1.50 -17.58 -14.91
N THR A 179 0.21 -17.89 -14.70
CA THR A 179 -0.27 -19.11 -14.03
C THR A 179 -1.18 -19.98 -14.91
N ALA A 180 -1.55 -19.55 -16.11
CA ALA A 180 -2.44 -20.35 -16.97
C ALA A 180 -1.73 -21.51 -17.70
N GLU A 181 -0.40 -21.47 -17.85
CA GLU A 181 0.32 -22.40 -18.74
C GLU A 181 1.00 -23.60 -18.06
N ASN A 182 1.03 -23.69 -16.72
CA ASN A 182 1.73 -24.78 -16.01
C ASN A 182 0.81 -25.85 -15.38
N GLY A 183 -0.47 -25.89 -15.75
CA GLY A 183 -1.45 -26.87 -15.23
C GLY A 183 -1.76 -28.06 -16.16
N GLY A 184 -1.01 -28.25 -17.24
CA GLY A 184 -1.27 -29.28 -18.24
C GLY A 184 -0.04 -30.08 -18.62
N ARG A 185 0.30 -31.09 -17.82
CA ARG A 185 0.99 -32.31 -18.26
C ARG A 185 0.74 -33.45 -17.28
#